data_AF-A0A3S0GRT0-F1
#
_entry.id   AF-A0A3S0GRT0-F1
#
_cell.length_a   1.000
_cell.length_b   1.000
_cell.length_c   1.000
_cell.angle_alpha   90.00
_cell.angle_beta   90.00
_cell.angle_gamma   90.00
#
_symmetry.space_group_name_H-M   'P 1'
#
loop_
_entity.id
_entity.type
_entity.pdbx_description
1 polymer ?
#
loop_
_entity_poly.entity_id
_entity_poly.type
_entity_poly.pdbx_seq_one_letter_code
_entity_poly.pdbx_strand_id
1 'polypeptide(L)'
;MTSTQEVLSQSSGLGPVSAGFDGKVFEHVKALRARYGLRPGVAFYDDGSQPNALALNELLLTDGEWGGTDGTVLLGRHLLFTLWRDGTASLLRRSQRSDGRLLQENDLDILVVVAHEFGHILQYKSGMSPDGPWQMEPHADFLAGWAIDKTWLDGLFSDKDASFDSAIRLIFSLGDTEFNSPYHHGTPDMRSAMVRAGQEFRHLDVRAAFTKGLELAGLR
;
A
#
# COMPACT_ATOMS: atom_id res chain seq x y z
N MET A 1 -18.59 -10.93 2.53
CA MET A 1 -18.11 -9.54 2.53
C MET A 1 -18.68 -8.87 3.77
N THR A 2 -17.83 -8.39 4.67
CA THR A 2 -18.23 -7.57 5.82
C THR A 2 -18.85 -6.28 5.29
N SER A 3 -20.01 -5.87 5.81
CA SER A 3 -20.67 -4.66 5.30
C SER A 3 -19.83 -3.42 5.59
N THR A 4 -19.90 -2.43 4.72
CA THR A 4 -19.18 -1.14 4.88
C THR A 4 -19.46 -0.47 6.24
N GLN A 5 -20.68 -0.66 6.79
CA GLN A 5 -21.05 -0.18 8.12
C GLN A 5 -20.37 -0.95 9.25
N GLU A 6 -20.20 -2.27 9.13
CA GLU A 6 -19.44 -3.07 10.11
C GLU A 6 -17.97 -2.65 10.15
N VAL A 7 -17.34 -2.44 8.99
CA VAL A 7 -15.94 -2.00 8.92
C VAL A 7 -15.74 -0.61 9.51
N LEU A 8 -16.67 0.32 9.28
CA LEU A 8 -16.63 1.66 9.89
C LEU A 8 -16.86 1.60 11.41
N SER A 9 -17.80 0.77 11.89
CA SER A 9 -18.01 0.56 13.32
C SER A 9 -16.78 -0.01 14.01
N GLN A 10 -16.05 -0.92 13.35
CA GLN A 10 -14.79 -1.44 13.82
C GLN A 10 -13.72 -0.33 13.81
N SER A 11 -13.64 0.49 12.75
CA SER A 11 -12.65 1.58 12.69
C SER A 11 -12.78 2.65 13.79
N SER A 12 -14.02 3.02 14.12
CA SER A 12 -14.34 4.16 14.99
C SER A 12 -14.17 3.86 16.50
N GLY A 13 -14.18 2.59 16.91
CA GLY A 13 -14.12 2.19 18.32
C GLY A 13 -12.74 1.76 18.81
N LEU A 14 -11.74 1.71 17.95
CA LEU A 14 -10.51 0.95 18.19
C LEU A 14 -9.43 1.70 18.98
N GLY A 15 -9.53 3.02 19.10
CA GLY A 15 -8.47 3.85 19.68
C GLY A 15 -7.13 3.68 18.95
N PRO A 16 -6.09 4.44 19.34
CA PRO A 16 -4.79 4.29 18.71
C PRO A 16 -4.15 2.93 19.00
N VAL A 17 -3.38 2.35 18.07
CA VAL A 17 -2.55 1.15 18.33
C VAL A 17 -1.44 1.53 19.30
N SER A 18 -0.78 2.65 19.02
CA SER A 18 -0.07 3.46 19.99
C SER A 18 0.17 4.84 19.36
N ALA A 19 0.24 5.91 20.15
CA ALA A 19 0.45 7.26 19.60
C ALA A 19 1.69 7.36 18.69
N GLY A 20 2.74 6.58 18.96
CA GLY A 20 3.95 6.53 18.14
C GLY A 20 3.79 5.77 16.82
N PHE A 21 3.09 4.64 16.81
CA PHE A 21 2.85 3.86 15.60
C PHE A 21 1.88 4.55 14.65
N ASP A 22 0.73 4.98 15.19
CA ASP A 22 -0.30 5.68 14.43
C ASP A 22 0.27 6.95 13.79
N GLY A 23 1.04 7.72 14.56
CA GLY A 23 1.72 8.92 14.07
C GLY A 23 2.62 8.63 12.86
N LYS A 24 3.41 7.55 12.89
CA LYS A 24 4.27 7.16 11.76
C LYS A 24 3.48 6.82 10.50
N VAL A 25 2.46 5.97 10.62
CA VAL A 25 1.60 5.59 9.48
C VAL A 25 0.97 6.84 8.87
N PHE A 26 0.50 7.76 9.72
CA PHE A 26 -0.10 9.01 9.29
C PHE A 26 0.88 9.98 8.60
N GLU A 27 2.17 9.98 8.96
CA GLU A 27 3.19 10.71 8.21
C GLU A 27 3.39 10.12 6.80
N HIS A 28 3.36 8.79 6.64
CA HIS A 28 3.35 8.16 5.32
C HIS A 28 2.13 8.56 4.50
N VAL A 29 0.94 8.55 5.11
CA VAL A 29 -0.31 8.99 4.46
C VAL A 29 -0.21 10.43 3.98
N LYS A 30 0.28 11.37 4.80
CA LYS A 30 0.44 12.78 4.42
C LYS A 30 1.35 12.93 3.20
N ALA A 31 2.46 12.20 3.20
CA ALA A 31 3.40 12.24 2.10
C ALA A 31 2.84 11.61 0.81
N LEU A 32 2.12 10.49 0.91
CA LEU A 32 1.47 9.87 -0.24
C LEU A 32 0.35 10.74 -0.80
N ARG A 33 -0.43 11.43 0.05
CA ARG A 33 -1.40 12.46 -0.40
C ARG A 33 -0.74 13.52 -1.27
N ALA A 34 0.40 14.04 -0.83
CA ALA A 34 1.17 15.01 -1.61
C ALA A 34 1.74 14.42 -2.90
N ARG A 35 2.28 13.20 -2.85
CA ARG A 35 2.93 12.53 -4.00
C ARG A 35 1.94 12.19 -5.11
N TYR A 36 0.79 11.63 -4.76
CA TYR A 36 -0.26 11.27 -5.72
C TYR A 36 -1.17 12.45 -6.10
N GLY A 37 -1.19 13.53 -5.30
CA GLY A 37 -2.20 14.58 -5.45
C GLY A 37 -3.61 14.07 -5.13
N LEU A 38 -3.71 13.12 -4.20
CA LEU A 38 -4.96 12.51 -3.77
C LEU A 38 -5.27 12.85 -2.32
N ARG A 39 -6.56 12.81 -1.98
CA ARG A 39 -7.08 12.96 -0.62
C ARG A 39 -8.11 11.86 -0.33
N PRO A 40 -7.72 10.57 -0.22
CA PRO A 40 -8.64 9.58 0.32
C PRO A 40 -8.85 9.82 1.81
N GLY A 41 -10.04 9.48 2.31
CA GLY A 41 -10.26 9.33 3.74
C GLY A 41 -9.45 8.13 4.27
N VAL A 42 -8.87 8.21 5.46
CA VAL A 42 -8.02 7.13 5.99
C VAL A 42 -8.42 6.77 7.42
N ALA A 43 -8.59 5.48 7.69
CA ALA A 43 -8.76 4.97 9.06
C ALA A 43 -8.15 3.58 9.23
N PHE A 44 -7.86 3.23 10.48
CA PHE A 44 -7.55 1.85 10.86
C PHE A 44 -8.83 1.04 11.05
N TYR A 45 -8.80 -0.26 10.82
CA TYR A 45 -9.90 -1.16 11.18
C TYR A 45 -9.38 -2.50 11.74
N ASP A 46 -10.28 -3.27 12.36
CA ASP A 46 -9.97 -4.62 12.85
C ASP A 46 -10.16 -5.63 11.71
N ASP A 47 -9.03 -6.05 11.15
CA ASP A 47 -8.91 -7.09 10.12
C ASP A 47 -8.88 -8.52 10.72
N GLY A 48 -9.00 -8.65 12.05
CA GLY A 48 -9.12 -9.93 12.74
C GLY A 48 -7.94 -10.86 12.45
N SER A 49 -8.25 -12.09 12.01
CA SER A 49 -7.25 -13.10 11.65
C SER A 49 -6.87 -13.12 10.17
N GLN A 50 -7.42 -12.21 9.37
CA GLN A 50 -7.15 -12.10 7.93
C GLN A 50 -6.51 -10.74 7.63
N PRO A 51 -5.20 -10.59 7.91
CA PRO A 51 -4.53 -9.31 7.79
C PRO A 51 -4.70 -8.68 6.40
N ASN A 52 -5.19 -7.45 6.34
CA ASN A 52 -5.52 -6.81 5.07
C ASN A 52 -5.49 -5.26 5.09
N ALA A 53 -5.42 -4.65 3.91
CA ALA A 53 -5.69 -3.24 3.67
C ALA A 53 -6.66 -3.12 2.49
N LEU A 54 -7.41 -2.02 2.41
CA LEU A 54 -8.46 -1.86 1.40
C LEU A 54 -8.54 -0.43 0.88
N ALA A 55 -8.59 -0.28 -0.43
CA ALA A 55 -9.04 0.92 -1.11
C ALA A 55 -10.49 0.78 -1.57
N LEU A 56 -11.30 1.77 -1.21
CA LEU A 56 -12.72 1.88 -1.54
C LEU A 56 -12.95 3.13 -2.37
N ASN A 57 -13.81 3.04 -3.37
CA ASN A 57 -14.23 4.20 -4.17
C ASN A 57 -15.22 5.09 -3.39
N GLU A 58 -15.85 4.54 -2.35
CA GLU A 58 -16.81 5.23 -1.50
C GLU A 58 -16.15 6.26 -0.57
N LEU A 59 -16.83 7.41 -0.41
CA LEU A 59 -16.43 8.47 0.52
C LEU A 59 -17.00 8.22 1.92
N LEU A 60 -16.38 7.30 2.65
CA LEU A 60 -16.86 6.90 3.97
C LEU A 60 -16.37 7.82 5.10
N LEU A 61 -15.24 8.49 4.88
CA LEU A 61 -14.59 9.39 5.83
C LEU A 61 -14.37 10.72 5.14
N THR A 62 -15.34 11.63 5.28
CA THR A 62 -15.30 12.95 4.60
C THR A 62 -14.84 14.08 5.52
N ASP A 63 -15.01 13.90 6.84
CA ASP A 63 -14.77 14.93 7.84
C ASP A 63 -13.52 14.64 8.70
N GLY A 64 -12.98 15.68 9.33
CA GLY A 64 -11.80 15.58 10.20
C GLY A 64 -10.47 15.59 9.45
N GLU A 65 -9.36 15.54 10.20
CA GLU A 65 -7.98 15.61 9.66
C GLU A 65 -7.69 14.51 8.62
N TRP A 66 -8.26 13.33 8.86
CA TRP A 66 -8.08 12.14 8.02
C TRP A 66 -9.23 11.89 7.04
N GLY A 67 -10.19 12.82 6.94
CA GLY A 67 -11.22 12.80 5.91
C GLY A 67 -10.67 13.09 4.51
N GLY A 68 -11.44 12.76 3.48
CA GLY A 68 -11.03 12.87 2.09
C GLY A 68 -12.18 13.04 1.08
N THR A 69 -11.80 13.27 -0.18
CA THR A 69 -12.67 13.56 -1.32
C THR A 69 -12.50 12.59 -2.49
N ASP A 70 -11.53 11.67 -2.44
CA ASP A 70 -11.14 10.83 -3.57
C ASP A 70 -11.45 9.32 -3.39
N GLY A 71 -11.99 8.93 -2.24
CA GLY A 71 -12.29 7.55 -1.83
C GLY A 71 -11.93 7.33 -0.36
N THR A 72 -11.83 6.07 0.06
CA THR A 72 -11.41 5.71 1.43
C THR A 72 -10.35 4.61 1.40
N VAL A 73 -9.29 4.76 2.19
CA VAL A 73 -8.30 3.72 2.49
C VAL A 73 -8.52 3.23 3.92
N LEU A 74 -8.68 1.92 4.08
CA LEU A 74 -8.83 1.25 5.36
C LEU A 74 -7.60 0.38 5.63
N LEU A 75 -6.98 0.62 6.78
CA LEU A 75 -5.71 0.01 7.16
C LEU A 75 -5.93 -1.02 8.28
N GLY A 76 -5.74 -2.31 7.97
CA GLY A 76 -5.90 -3.37 8.97
C GLY A 76 -4.84 -3.28 10.06
N ARG A 77 -5.29 -3.26 11.31
CA ARG A 77 -4.38 -3.15 12.47
C ARG A 77 -3.48 -4.36 12.61
N HIS A 78 -4.02 -5.57 12.40
CA HIS A 78 -3.26 -6.81 12.50
C HIS A 78 -2.17 -6.87 11.43
N LEU A 79 -2.50 -6.51 10.19
CA LEU A 79 -1.52 -6.40 9.09
C LEU A 79 -0.39 -5.43 9.46
N LEU A 80 -0.73 -4.16 9.72
CA LEU A 80 0.31 -3.15 9.90
C LEU A 80 1.10 -3.35 11.20
N PHE A 81 0.49 -3.88 12.26
CA PHE A 81 1.22 -4.22 13.49
C PHE A 81 2.16 -5.41 13.27
N THR A 82 1.75 -6.40 12.48
CA THR A 82 2.61 -7.54 12.10
C THR A 82 3.81 -7.07 11.28
N LEU A 83 3.58 -6.21 10.28
CA LEU A 83 4.66 -5.59 9.50
C LEU A 83 5.58 -4.75 10.39
N TRP A 84 5.02 -3.94 11.31
CA TRP A 84 5.83 -3.11 12.21
C TRP A 84 6.69 -3.92 13.18
N ARG A 85 6.13 -4.99 13.77
CA ARG A 85 6.82 -5.79 14.78
C ARG A 85 7.84 -6.75 14.16
N ASP A 86 7.44 -7.42 13.09
CA ASP A 86 8.15 -8.59 12.57
C ASP A 86 8.71 -8.38 11.15
N GLY A 87 8.31 -7.31 10.46
CA GLY A 87 8.62 -7.07 9.06
C GLY A 87 8.03 -8.12 8.12
N THR A 88 8.42 -8.06 6.85
CA THR A 88 8.10 -9.06 5.82
C THR A 88 8.48 -10.50 6.24
N ALA A 89 9.42 -10.68 7.18
CA ALA A 89 9.88 -11.99 7.65
C ALA A 89 8.78 -12.86 8.29
N SER A 90 7.76 -12.24 8.89
CA SER A 90 6.59 -12.93 9.44
C SER A 90 5.71 -13.54 8.35
N LEU A 91 5.55 -12.86 7.21
CA LEU A 91 4.77 -13.33 6.07
C LEU A 91 5.52 -14.38 5.24
N LEU A 92 6.86 -14.29 5.19
CA LEU A 92 7.69 -15.14 4.32
C LEU A 92 8.28 -16.41 4.96
N ARG A 93 7.85 -16.82 6.17
CA ARG A 93 8.41 -17.95 6.93
C ARG A 93 9.97 -17.95 6.99
N ARG A 94 10.49 -17.19 7.96
CA ARG A 94 11.87 -17.19 8.49
C ARG A 94 13.00 -16.80 7.51
N SER A 95 13.53 -15.60 7.73
CA SER A 95 14.99 -15.43 7.87
C SER A 95 15.26 -14.42 8.99
N GLN A 96 15.90 -14.86 10.07
CA GLN A 96 16.41 -13.95 11.10
C GLN A 96 17.65 -13.24 10.56
N ARG A 97 17.62 -11.92 10.49
CA ARG A 97 18.83 -11.11 10.30
C ARG A 97 19.55 -11.01 11.65
N SER A 98 20.86 -11.23 11.63
CA SER A 98 21.70 -11.32 12.83
C SER A 98 22.19 -9.96 13.36
N ASP A 99 21.77 -8.84 12.76
CA ASP A 99 22.34 -7.51 12.97
C ASP A 99 21.46 -6.53 13.77
N GLY A 100 20.24 -6.92 14.16
CA GLY A 100 19.41 -6.15 15.10
C GLY A 100 18.87 -4.80 14.58
N ARG A 101 19.03 -4.47 13.29
CA ARG A 101 18.42 -3.28 12.66
C ARG A 101 16.94 -3.55 12.37
N LEU A 102 16.08 -3.38 13.38
CA LEU A 102 14.68 -3.83 13.35
C LEU A 102 13.64 -2.78 12.94
N LEU A 103 13.99 -1.50 12.82
CA LEU A 103 12.99 -0.43 12.74
C LEU A 103 12.83 0.25 11.38
N GLN A 104 13.76 0.08 10.43
CA GLN A 104 13.74 0.84 9.16
C GLN A 104 13.16 0.04 7.98
N GLU A 105 13.40 -1.28 7.90
CA GLU A 105 12.84 -2.13 6.82
C GLU A 105 11.32 -2.28 6.96
N ASN A 106 10.83 -2.31 8.20
CA ASN A 106 9.40 -2.46 8.51
C ASN A 106 8.58 -1.22 8.13
N ASP A 107 9.19 -0.02 8.15
CA ASP A 107 8.52 1.22 7.74
C ASP A 107 8.31 1.23 6.20
N LEU A 108 9.25 0.66 5.42
CA LEU A 108 9.08 0.49 3.96
C LEU A 108 7.98 -0.50 3.60
N ASP A 109 7.85 -1.58 4.38
CA ASP A 109 6.82 -2.60 4.20
C ASP A 109 5.42 -2.01 4.41
N ILE A 110 5.25 -1.18 5.45
CA ILE A 110 3.99 -0.44 5.68
C ILE A 110 3.75 0.55 4.54
N LEU A 111 4.77 1.31 4.17
CA LEU A 111 4.65 2.34 3.15
C LEU A 111 4.23 1.76 1.79
N VAL A 112 4.79 0.64 1.36
CA VAL A 112 4.45 0.04 0.07
C VAL A 112 3.01 -0.47 0.04
N VAL A 113 2.50 -1.01 1.16
CA VAL A 113 1.08 -1.38 1.28
C VAL A 113 0.19 -0.14 1.15
N VAL A 114 0.48 0.93 1.90
CA VAL A 114 -0.34 2.14 1.83
C VAL A 114 -0.24 2.80 0.44
N ALA A 115 0.93 2.79 -0.19
CA ALA A 115 1.12 3.32 -1.53
C ALA A 115 0.37 2.50 -2.60
N HIS A 116 0.31 1.18 -2.43
CA HIS A 116 -0.50 0.29 -3.26
C HIS A 116 -1.98 0.66 -3.18
N GLU A 117 -2.53 0.83 -1.97
CA GLU A 117 -3.93 1.27 -1.80
C GLU A 117 -4.19 2.65 -2.42
N PHE A 118 -3.25 3.58 -2.32
CA PHE A 118 -3.34 4.88 -3.02
C PHE A 118 -3.35 4.72 -4.55
N GLY A 119 -2.65 3.71 -5.07
CA GLY A 119 -2.70 3.31 -6.47
C GLY A 119 -4.12 2.96 -6.91
N HIS A 120 -4.84 2.17 -6.12
CA HIS A 120 -6.25 1.86 -6.39
C HIS A 120 -7.16 3.10 -6.32
N ILE A 121 -6.97 3.99 -5.34
CA ILE A 121 -7.71 5.26 -5.30
C ILE A 121 -7.49 6.07 -6.60
N LEU A 122 -6.25 6.11 -7.11
CA LEU A 122 -5.97 6.78 -8.38
C LEU A 122 -6.68 6.11 -9.57
N GLN A 123 -6.74 4.78 -9.58
CA GLN A 123 -7.47 4.01 -10.60
C GLN A 123 -8.96 4.33 -10.56
N TYR A 124 -9.59 4.32 -9.38
CA TYR A 124 -11.01 4.61 -9.21
C TYR A 124 -11.33 6.05 -9.63
N LYS A 125 -10.52 7.03 -9.19
CA LYS A 125 -10.64 8.43 -9.62
C LYS A 125 -10.48 8.61 -11.13
N SER A 126 -9.75 7.70 -11.79
CA SER A 126 -9.58 7.66 -13.24
C SER A 126 -10.68 6.89 -13.98
N GLY A 127 -11.74 6.46 -13.28
CA GLY A 127 -12.91 5.80 -13.83
C GLY A 127 -12.81 4.28 -13.96
N MET A 128 -11.81 3.64 -13.35
CA MET A 128 -11.70 2.18 -13.31
C MET A 128 -12.65 1.62 -12.25
N SER A 129 -13.34 0.51 -12.56
CA SER A 129 -14.23 -0.17 -11.62
C SER A 129 -13.42 -0.87 -10.52
N PRO A 130 -13.88 -0.90 -9.25
CA PRO A 130 -13.29 -1.76 -8.22
C PRO A 130 -13.23 -3.23 -8.61
N ASP A 131 -14.26 -3.72 -9.32
CA ASP A 131 -14.31 -5.08 -9.89
C ASP A 131 -13.65 -5.16 -11.28
N GLY A 132 -12.64 -4.34 -11.52
CA GLY A 132 -11.96 -4.27 -12.80
C GLY A 132 -11.07 -5.50 -13.08
N PRO A 133 -10.37 -5.50 -14.22
CA PRO A 133 -9.50 -6.61 -14.60
C PRO A 133 -8.36 -6.80 -13.60
N TRP A 134 -7.91 -8.04 -13.40
CA TRP A 134 -6.86 -8.39 -12.44
C TRP A 134 -5.55 -7.60 -12.61
N GLN A 135 -5.26 -7.13 -13.82
CA GLN A 135 -4.08 -6.30 -14.11
C GLN A 135 -4.09 -4.95 -13.37
N MET A 136 -5.20 -4.57 -12.73
CA MET A 136 -5.25 -3.44 -11.80
C MET A 136 -4.32 -3.61 -10.60
N GLU A 137 -4.12 -4.83 -10.11
CA GLU A 137 -3.20 -5.15 -9.01
C GLU A 137 -1.72 -4.86 -9.36
N PRO A 138 -1.14 -5.43 -10.43
CA PRO A 138 0.22 -5.09 -10.86
C PRO A 138 0.35 -3.62 -11.26
N HIS A 139 -0.70 -2.97 -11.75
CA HIS A 139 -0.67 -1.53 -11.99
C HIS A 139 -0.60 -0.73 -10.67
N ALA A 140 -1.34 -1.13 -9.63
CA ALA A 140 -1.23 -0.52 -8.30
C ALA A 140 0.17 -0.76 -7.68
N ASP A 141 0.77 -1.94 -7.89
CA ASP A 141 2.16 -2.23 -7.51
C ASP A 141 3.17 -1.30 -8.21
N PHE A 142 2.96 -1.03 -9.51
CA PHE A 142 3.77 -0.06 -10.24
C PHE A 142 3.65 1.34 -9.65
N LEU A 143 2.43 1.78 -9.35
CA LEU A 143 2.20 3.09 -8.74
C LEU A 143 2.85 3.18 -7.35
N ALA A 144 2.77 2.12 -6.55
CA ALA A 144 3.45 2.02 -5.26
C ALA A 144 4.97 2.19 -5.43
N GLY A 145 5.57 1.48 -6.38
CA GLY A 145 6.99 1.61 -6.72
C GLY A 145 7.37 3.01 -7.21
N TRP A 146 6.53 3.65 -8.03
CA TRP A 146 6.72 5.02 -8.52
C TRP A 146 6.64 6.08 -7.41
N ALA A 147 5.76 5.86 -6.44
CA ALA A 147 5.56 6.77 -5.34
C ALA A 147 6.71 6.73 -4.34
N ILE A 148 7.32 5.56 -4.13
CA ILE A 148 8.44 5.38 -3.21
C ILE A 148 9.75 5.80 -3.91
N ASP A 149 10.09 7.07 -3.76
CA ASP A 149 11.32 7.64 -4.30
C ASP A 149 12.49 7.58 -3.30
N LYS A 150 13.68 7.17 -3.76
CA LYS A 150 14.91 7.12 -2.94
C LYS A 150 15.30 8.51 -2.40
N THR A 151 15.05 9.59 -3.14
CA THR A 151 15.29 10.96 -2.65
C THR A 151 14.30 11.39 -1.55
N TRP A 152 13.13 10.77 -1.49
CA TRP A 152 12.13 10.93 -0.44
C TRP A 152 12.46 10.05 0.78
N LEU A 153 13.05 8.86 0.57
CA LEU A 153 13.62 8.01 1.61
C LEU A 153 14.84 8.65 2.30
N ASP A 154 15.71 9.35 1.57
CA ASP A 154 16.90 10.02 2.13
C ASP A 154 16.57 11.16 3.11
N GLY A 155 15.34 11.70 3.09
CA GLY A 155 14.85 12.71 4.03
C GLY A 155 14.07 12.13 5.23
N LEU A 156 13.54 10.90 5.11
CA LEU A 156 12.77 10.19 6.14
C LEU A 156 13.61 9.18 6.91
N PHE A 157 14.66 8.64 6.28
CA PHE A 157 15.52 7.61 6.82
C PHE A 157 16.98 8.10 6.77
N SER A 158 17.63 8.13 7.93
CA SER A 158 19.02 8.58 8.08
C SER A 158 20.06 7.63 7.46
N ASP A 159 19.62 6.47 6.95
CA ASP A 159 20.45 5.39 6.43
C ASP A 159 20.17 5.21 4.94
N LYS A 160 21.16 5.50 4.10
CA LYS A 160 21.06 5.44 2.62
C LYS A 160 20.94 4.01 2.06
N ASP A 161 20.98 3.03 2.96
CA ASP A 161 21.02 1.59 2.70
C ASP A 161 19.71 0.88 3.06
N ALA A 162 18.63 1.60 3.41
CA ALA A 162 17.30 1.00 3.53
C ALA A 162 16.97 0.30 2.20
N SER A 163 17.00 -1.04 2.21
CA SER A 163 16.87 -1.80 0.98
C SER A 163 15.41 -1.85 0.57
N PHE A 164 15.12 -1.31 -0.61
CA PHE A 164 13.84 -1.45 -1.28
C PHE A 164 13.47 -2.93 -1.56
N ASP A 165 14.41 -3.86 -1.34
CA ASP A 165 14.16 -5.29 -1.44
C ASP A 165 13.13 -5.81 -0.44
N SER A 166 12.94 -5.20 0.75
CA SER A 166 11.91 -5.68 1.69
C SER A 166 10.51 -5.45 1.11
N ALA A 167 10.24 -4.23 0.63
CA ALA A 167 9.00 -3.87 -0.06
C ALA A 167 8.76 -4.75 -1.30
N ILE A 168 9.80 -5.02 -2.09
CA ILE A 168 9.68 -5.90 -3.27
C ILE A 168 9.37 -7.34 -2.86
N ARG A 169 10.01 -7.86 -1.80
CA ARG A 169 9.74 -9.21 -1.26
C ARG A 169 8.33 -9.32 -0.68
N LEU A 170 7.83 -8.26 -0.04
CA LEU A 170 6.47 -8.19 0.45
C LEU A 170 5.49 -8.31 -0.70
N ILE A 171 5.59 -7.45 -1.72
CA ILE A 171 4.68 -7.48 -2.88
C ILE A 171 4.81 -8.81 -3.65
N PHE A 172 6.02 -9.36 -3.79
CA PHE A 172 6.22 -10.70 -4.34
C PHE A 172 5.41 -11.76 -3.56
N SER A 173 5.41 -11.69 -2.23
CA SER A 173 4.69 -12.63 -1.36
C SER A 173 3.16 -12.55 -1.49
N LEU A 174 2.65 -11.42 -1.98
CA LEU A 174 1.22 -11.18 -2.19
C LEU A 174 0.75 -11.60 -3.60
N GLY A 175 1.65 -12.08 -4.46
CA GLY A 175 1.27 -12.65 -5.75
C GLY A 175 0.76 -14.08 -5.64
N ASP A 176 0.03 -14.52 -6.65
CA ASP A 176 -0.47 -15.89 -6.78
C ASP A 176 -0.37 -16.38 -8.23
N THR A 177 -0.50 -17.70 -8.45
CA THR A 177 -0.48 -18.30 -9.79
C THR A 177 -1.85 -18.84 -10.22
N GLU A 178 -2.93 -18.41 -9.57
CA GLU A 178 -4.29 -18.89 -9.79
C GLU A 178 -5.00 -18.09 -10.90
N PHE A 179 -4.47 -18.12 -12.13
CA PHE A 179 -4.99 -17.32 -13.26
C PHE A 179 -6.48 -17.48 -13.61
N ASN A 180 -7.10 -18.58 -13.18
CA ASN A 180 -8.54 -18.83 -13.39
C ASN A 180 -9.40 -18.34 -12.22
N SER A 181 -8.79 -17.81 -11.16
CA SER A 181 -9.48 -17.21 -10.03
C SER A 181 -9.94 -15.81 -10.42
N PRO A 182 -11.18 -15.42 -10.11
CA PRO A 182 -11.58 -14.01 -10.17
C PRO A 182 -10.80 -13.13 -9.18
N TYR A 183 -10.08 -13.75 -8.25
CA TYR A 183 -9.18 -13.13 -7.29
C TYR A 183 -7.70 -13.33 -7.67
N HIS A 184 -7.39 -13.55 -8.95
CA HIS A 184 -5.98 -13.58 -9.37
C HIS A 184 -5.39 -12.18 -9.19
N HIS A 185 -4.28 -12.07 -8.46
CA HIS A 185 -3.60 -10.79 -8.18
C HIS A 185 -2.34 -10.59 -9.05
N GLY A 186 -2.07 -11.52 -9.97
CA GLY A 186 -0.84 -11.56 -10.75
C GLY A 186 0.24 -12.42 -10.11
N THR A 187 1.12 -12.97 -10.93
CA THR A 187 2.23 -13.81 -10.45
C THR A 187 3.18 -13.05 -9.52
N PRO A 188 3.77 -13.71 -8.51
CA PRO A 188 4.79 -13.10 -7.66
C PRO A 188 5.88 -12.34 -8.43
N ASP A 189 6.41 -12.94 -9.50
CA ASP A 189 7.43 -12.33 -10.35
C ASP A 189 6.91 -11.05 -11.01
N MET A 190 5.71 -11.10 -11.60
CA MET A 190 5.08 -9.93 -12.23
C MET A 190 4.86 -8.79 -11.24
N ARG A 191 4.26 -9.08 -10.08
CA ARG A 191 4.01 -8.07 -9.04
C ARG A 191 5.30 -7.38 -8.61
N SER A 192 6.34 -8.18 -8.32
CA SER A 192 7.65 -7.66 -7.92
C SER A 192 8.35 -6.84 -9.03
N ALA A 193 8.19 -7.26 -10.29
CA ALA A 193 8.74 -6.55 -11.44
C ALA A 193 8.04 -5.21 -11.66
N MET A 194 6.73 -5.13 -11.40
CA MET A 194 5.98 -3.88 -11.53
C MET A 194 6.39 -2.85 -10.48
N VAL A 195 6.62 -3.26 -9.23
CA VAL A 195 7.19 -2.36 -8.20
C VAL A 195 8.55 -1.81 -8.65
N ARG A 196 9.45 -2.68 -9.13
CA ARG A 196 10.77 -2.27 -9.64
C ARG A 196 10.65 -1.30 -10.81
N ALA A 197 9.78 -1.59 -11.78
CA ALA A 197 9.53 -0.71 -12.91
C ALA A 197 9.02 0.66 -12.44
N GLY A 198 8.08 0.70 -11.49
CA GLY A 198 7.61 1.95 -10.89
C GLY A 198 8.76 2.82 -10.37
N GLN A 199 9.68 2.20 -9.63
CA GLN A 199 10.85 2.88 -9.06
C GLN A 199 11.79 3.45 -10.15
N GLU A 200 11.94 2.76 -11.28
CA GLU A 200 12.71 3.25 -12.43
C GLU A 200 12.05 4.50 -13.06
N PHE A 201 10.72 4.55 -13.06
CA PHE A 201 9.93 5.65 -13.61
C PHE A 201 9.55 6.75 -12.60
N ARG A 202 10.10 6.73 -11.38
CA ARG A 202 9.79 7.71 -10.31
C ARG A 202 9.91 9.19 -10.69
N HIS A 203 10.70 9.50 -11.72
CA HIS A 203 10.91 10.86 -12.24
C HIS A 203 9.70 11.41 -13.00
N LEU A 204 8.74 10.56 -13.40
CA LEU A 204 7.52 10.97 -14.07
C LEU A 204 6.57 11.71 -13.11
N ASP A 205 5.78 12.63 -13.66
CA ASP A 205 4.58 13.13 -12.96
C ASP A 205 3.54 12.01 -12.80
N VAL A 206 2.57 12.22 -11.91
CA VAL A 206 1.58 11.18 -11.56
C VAL A 206 0.75 10.70 -12.76
N ARG A 207 0.46 11.58 -13.73
CA ARG A 207 -0.36 11.22 -14.90
C ARG A 207 0.44 10.39 -15.89
N ALA A 208 1.69 10.78 -16.13
CA ALA A 208 2.60 10.03 -16.98
C ALA A 208 2.92 8.66 -16.36
N ALA A 209 3.13 8.60 -15.04
CA ALA A 209 3.34 7.35 -14.31
C ALA A 209 2.13 6.43 -14.40
N PHE A 210 0.91 6.94 -14.17
CA PHE A 210 -0.32 6.18 -14.32
C PHE A 210 -0.47 5.61 -15.73
N THR A 211 -0.24 6.42 -16.76
CA THR A 211 -0.31 5.94 -18.15
C THR A 211 0.75 4.87 -18.42
N LYS A 212 1.98 5.07 -17.91
CA LYS A 212 3.07 4.11 -18.11
C LYS A 212 2.81 2.78 -17.42
N GLY A 213 2.27 2.83 -16.20
CA GLY A 213 1.90 1.65 -15.44
C GLY A 213 0.81 0.84 -16.12
N LEU A 214 -0.20 1.49 -16.72
CA LEU A 214 -1.24 0.81 -17.52
C LEU A 214 -0.65 0.04 -18.70
N GLU A 215 0.28 0.64 -19.46
CA GLU A 215 0.95 -0.03 -20.59
C GLU A 215 1.70 -1.28 -20.13
N LEU A 216 2.49 -1.16 -19.06
CA LEU A 216 3.31 -2.26 -18.55
C LEU A 216 2.46 -3.37 -17.92
N ALA A 217 1.31 -3.03 -17.33
CA ALA A 217 0.36 -4.00 -16.80
C ALA A 217 -0.47 -4.67 -17.92
N GLY A 218 -0.39 -4.21 -19.16
CA GLY A 218 -1.18 -4.75 -20.28
C GLY A 218 -2.65 -4.33 -20.26
N LEU A 219 -2.96 -3.17 -19.68
CA LEU A 219 -4.30 -2.57 -19.64
C LEU A 219 -4.58 -1.63 -20.81
N ARG A 220 -3.56 -1.24 -21.57
CA ARG A 220 -3.62 -0.37 -22.76
C ARG A 220 -2.52 -0.68 -23.76
#